data_AF-A0A7I4YUR3-F1
#
_entry.id   AF-A0A7I4YUR3-F1
#
_cell.length_a   1.000
_cell.length_b   1.000
_cell.length_c   1.000
_cell.angle_alpha   90.00
_cell.angle_beta   90.00
_cell.angle_gamma   90.00
#
_symmetry.space_group_name_H-M   'P 1'
#
loop_
_entity.id
_entity.type
_entity.pdbx_description
1 polymer ?
#
loop_
_entity_poly.entity_id
_entity_poly.type
_entity_poly.pdbx_seq_one_letter_code
_entity_poly.pdbx_strand_id
1 'polypeptide(L)'
;MKNKVPTERSNSAEGKIISSAETLKKRQEGRKGAKRKFIHVKMSKEAQEEMKKMEGASSERGWKSKIDEGFLMTKNCFYWKKYGGTKQLTIHNNTDTIHAIKIKSSDNALYRITPPMGSVLPSETYTVKIHRTHAPIKPDKIIVISVPTVKEERYLEELFDSPFVPNSKLSITQIVEAGNNIPAYHAPCAPEGASCLKFSAVKLAFNGEVGGDQNLRITSAMAVRIGFKVQCTDNRLFLFRPVFGIIEPKETFRIKVTRSPHPRKRDKMIVCATVLKGEKESQLPSMFLKKGLSITELCIPLTCH
;
A
#
# COMPACT_ATOMS: atom_id res chain seq x y z
N MET A 1 -68.38 36.81 -28.86
CA MET A 1 -67.77 38.08 -29.33
C MET A 1 -66.48 38.25 -28.54
N LYS A 2 -65.30 37.96 -29.12
CA LYS A 2 -64.33 38.93 -29.71
C LYS A 2 -64.02 40.07 -28.72
N ASN A 3 -62.81 40.37 -28.25
CA ASN A 3 -61.50 40.33 -28.92
C ASN A 3 -60.33 40.57 -27.94
N LYS A 4 -59.18 39.98 -28.30
CA LYS A 4 -57.80 40.50 -28.31
C LYS A 4 -57.14 41.08 -27.05
N VAL A 5 -56.20 40.29 -26.55
CA VAL A 5 -54.95 40.71 -25.90
C VAL A 5 -53.92 41.12 -26.97
N PRO A 6 -53.09 42.16 -26.76
CA PRO A 6 -51.82 42.33 -27.44
C PRO A 6 -50.62 41.90 -26.57
N THR A 7 -49.67 41.32 -27.30
CA THR A 7 -48.29 40.95 -26.97
C THR A 7 -47.46 42.07 -26.36
N GLU A 8 -46.58 41.75 -25.41
CA GLU A 8 -45.29 42.41 -25.26
C GLU A 8 -44.20 41.44 -24.76
N ARG A 9 -43.00 41.64 -25.30
CA ARG A 9 -41.82 40.77 -25.25
C ARG A 9 -40.97 41.11 -24.01
N SER A 10 -40.30 40.12 -23.42
CA SER A 10 -38.85 39.88 -23.65
C SER A 10 -38.16 39.15 -22.48
N ASN A 11 -37.29 38.22 -22.89
CA ASN A 11 -36.07 37.74 -22.23
C ASN A 11 -36.19 36.87 -20.96
N SER A 12 -36.29 35.55 -21.17
CA SER A 12 -35.78 34.54 -20.24
C SER A 12 -34.65 33.74 -20.90
N ALA A 13 -33.47 33.77 -20.28
CA ALA A 13 -32.34 32.92 -20.59
C ALA A 13 -32.41 31.67 -19.69
N GLU A 14 -32.88 30.55 -20.23
CA GLU A 14 -32.71 29.23 -19.61
C GLU A 14 -31.62 28.46 -20.37
N GLY A 15 -30.45 28.35 -19.74
CA GLY A 15 -29.37 27.48 -20.19
C GLY A 15 -29.68 26.02 -19.86
N LYS A 16 -30.17 25.27 -20.85
CA LYS A 16 -30.30 23.80 -20.80
C LYS A 16 -28.98 23.14 -21.19
N ILE A 17 -28.42 22.39 -20.25
CA ILE A 17 -27.43 21.33 -20.45
C ILE A 17 -28.11 20.18 -21.18
N ILE A 18 -27.67 19.79 -22.40
CA ILE A 18 -27.62 18.38 -22.86
C ILE A 18 -26.51 18.22 -23.93
N SER A 19 -25.76 17.12 -23.77
CA SER A 19 -24.83 16.45 -24.67
C SER A 19 -25.28 16.36 -26.14
N SER A 20 -24.34 16.15 -27.06
CA SER A 20 -24.38 15.01 -28.01
C SER A 20 -23.11 14.92 -28.84
N ALA A 21 -22.68 13.67 -29.02
CA ALA A 21 -21.82 13.24 -30.10
C ALA A 21 -22.49 13.49 -31.46
N GLU A 22 -21.72 13.32 -32.53
CA GLU A 22 -22.12 13.37 -33.95
C GLU A 22 -22.11 14.74 -34.62
N THR A 23 -20.97 15.08 -35.24
CA THR A 23 -21.01 15.79 -36.53
C THR A 23 -19.80 15.41 -37.42
N LEU A 24 -20.10 14.53 -38.37
CA LEU A 24 -19.59 14.43 -39.74
C LEU A 24 -18.08 14.20 -40.04
N LYS A 25 -17.81 12.94 -40.42
CA LYS A 25 -16.86 12.55 -41.47
C LYS A 25 -17.33 13.09 -42.83
N LYS A 26 -16.47 13.83 -43.56
CA LYS A 26 -15.95 13.51 -44.92
C LYS A 26 -15.34 14.75 -45.59
N ARG A 27 -14.00 14.72 -45.79
CA ARG A 27 -13.34 15.03 -47.08
C ARG A 27 -11.86 14.63 -47.01
N GLN A 28 -11.49 13.59 -47.77
CA GLN A 28 -10.15 13.29 -48.29
C GLN A 28 -9.67 14.48 -49.16
N GLU A 29 -8.40 14.80 -49.42
CA GLU A 29 -7.15 14.04 -49.45
C GLU A 29 -5.96 15.03 -49.56
N GLY A 30 -4.78 14.66 -49.02
CA GLY A 30 -3.46 15.04 -49.55
C GLY A 30 -2.88 16.45 -49.29
N ARG A 31 -2.02 16.59 -48.26
CA ARG A 31 -0.65 17.14 -48.43
C ARG A 31 0.23 16.93 -47.19
N LYS A 32 1.49 16.59 -47.49
CA LYS A 32 2.58 16.20 -46.59
C LYS A 32 3.05 17.37 -45.70
N GLY A 33 3.49 17.03 -44.48
CA GLY A 33 4.53 17.75 -43.74
C GLY A 33 4.14 19.04 -43.02
N ALA A 34 3.69 18.94 -41.76
CA ALA A 34 3.84 20.02 -40.78
C ALA A 34 3.92 19.44 -39.36
N LYS A 35 5.01 19.76 -38.65
CA LYS A 35 5.24 19.42 -37.23
C LYS A 35 4.09 19.98 -36.38
N ARG A 36 3.33 19.11 -35.70
CA ARG A 36 2.39 19.52 -34.64
C ARG A 36 3.19 20.16 -33.50
N LYS A 37 3.15 21.48 -33.38
CA LYS A 37 3.58 22.19 -32.16
C LYS A 37 2.58 21.83 -31.05
N PHE A 38 3.05 21.13 -30.02
CA PHE A 38 2.32 21.01 -28.76
C PHE A 38 2.25 22.40 -28.13
N ILE A 39 1.05 22.98 -28.07
CA ILE A 39 0.79 24.15 -27.24
C ILE A 39 0.82 23.66 -25.80
N HIS A 40 1.89 23.97 -25.09
CA HIS A 40 2.01 23.72 -23.66
C HIS A 40 1.14 24.76 -22.95
N VAL A 41 -0.12 24.41 -22.68
CA VAL A 41 -0.99 25.24 -21.83
C VAL A 41 -0.44 25.12 -20.41
N LYS A 42 0.35 26.12 -19.99
CA LYS A 42 0.81 26.27 -18.61
C LYS A 42 -0.41 26.52 -17.75
N MET A 43 -0.71 25.60 -16.84
CA MET A 43 -1.69 25.84 -15.77
C MET A 43 -1.30 27.09 -14.97
N SER A 44 -2.29 27.91 -14.61
CA SER A 44 -2.08 29.04 -13.71
C SER A 44 -1.61 28.54 -12.34
N LYS A 45 -0.84 29.39 -11.65
CA LYS A 45 -0.35 29.07 -10.30
C LYS A 45 -1.51 28.80 -9.33
N GLU A 46 -2.62 29.51 -9.48
CA GLU A 46 -3.84 29.34 -8.68
C GLU A 46 -4.47 27.96 -8.90
N ALA A 47 -4.57 27.49 -10.15
CA ALA A 47 -5.07 26.14 -10.44
C ALA A 47 -4.13 25.03 -9.90
N GLN A 48 -2.82 25.28 -9.87
CA GLN A 48 -1.85 24.37 -9.23
C GLN A 48 -1.97 24.37 -7.69
N GLU A 49 -2.34 25.49 -7.09
CA GLU A 49 -2.49 25.65 -5.65
C GLU A 49 -3.83 25.09 -5.15
N GLU A 50 -4.91 25.24 -5.92
CA GLU A 50 -6.19 24.58 -5.67
C GLU A 50 -6.10 23.06 -5.86
N MET A 51 -5.37 22.57 -6.87
CA MET A 51 -5.15 21.13 -7.03
C MET A 51 -4.30 20.56 -5.87
N LYS A 52 -3.32 21.31 -5.36
CA LYS A 52 -2.57 20.93 -4.14
C LYS A 52 -3.44 20.96 -2.87
N LYS A 53 -4.36 21.92 -2.74
CA LYS A 53 -5.33 21.98 -1.62
C LYS A 53 -6.35 20.85 -1.72
N MET A 54 -6.82 20.49 -2.92
CA MET A 54 -7.73 19.35 -3.13
C MET A 54 -7.02 17.99 -2.96
N GLU A 55 -5.75 17.85 -3.37
CA GLU A 55 -4.94 16.65 -3.07
C GLU A 55 -4.65 16.53 -1.56
N GLY A 56 -4.37 17.65 -0.88
CA GLY A 56 -4.20 17.70 0.58
C GLY A 56 -5.48 17.30 1.33
N ALA A 57 -6.60 17.93 0.99
CA ALA A 57 -7.89 17.71 1.66
C ALA A 57 -8.54 16.36 1.32
N SER A 58 -8.30 15.80 0.12
CA SER A 58 -8.80 14.47 -0.25
C SER A 58 -8.02 13.34 0.44
N SER A 59 -6.76 13.57 0.81
CA SER A 59 -5.93 12.59 1.51
C SER A 59 -6.21 12.47 3.02
N GLU A 60 -6.84 13.49 3.63
CA GLU A 60 -7.04 13.62 5.08
C GLU A 60 -8.40 13.13 5.60
N ARG A 61 -9.32 12.65 4.75
CA ARG A 61 -10.40 11.74 5.21
C ARG A 61 -9.78 10.38 5.53
N GLY A 62 -8.98 10.39 6.60
CA GLY A 62 -7.97 9.41 6.95
C GLY A 62 -8.59 8.05 7.18
N TRP A 63 -8.16 7.09 6.38
CA TRP A 63 -8.50 5.69 6.60
C TRP A 63 -7.80 5.25 7.89
N LYS A 64 -8.53 5.27 9.00
CA LYS A 64 -8.05 4.79 10.30
C LYS A 64 -7.88 3.27 10.24
N SER A 65 -6.68 2.79 10.55
CA SER A 65 -6.39 1.36 10.69
C SER A 65 -6.60 0.95 12.13
N LYS A 66 -7.43 -0.08 12.37
CA LYS A 66 -7.68 -0.59 13.73
C LYS A 66 -6.49 -1.42 14.21
N ILE A 67 -5.97 -1.12 15.39
CA ILE A 67 -5.07 -2.00 16.15
C ILE A 67 -5.91 -2.88 17.06
N ASP A 68 -6.94 -2.28 17.67
CA ASP A 68 -7.98 -2.91 18.48
C ASP A 68 -9.32 -2.17 18.23
N GLU A 69 -10.43 -2.68 18.75
CA GLU A 69 -11.69 -1.92 18.72
C GLU A 69 -11.52 -0.59 19.47
N GLY A 70 -11.83 0.52 18.79
CA GLY A 70 -11.60 1.87 19.32
C GLY A 70 -10.14 2.36 19.36
N PHE A 71 -9.14 1.50 19.15
CA PHE A 71 -7.73 1.91 19.12
C PHE A 71 -7.20 2.03 17.69
N LEU A 72 -7.06 3.27 17.21
CA LEU A 72 -7.01 3.59 15.79
C LEU A 72 -5.71 4.28 15.38
N MET A 73 -5.21 3.99 14.19
CA MET A 73 -3.98 4.58 13.67
C MET A 73 -4.19 5.29 12.34
N THR A 74 -3.52 6.42 12.11
CA THR A 74 -3.71 7.22 10.89
C THR A 74 -3.19 6.54 9.63
N LYS A 75 -2.22 5.62 9.75
CA LYS A 75 -1.55 4.95 8.62
C LYS A 75 -1.18 3.53 8.98
N ASN A 76 -1.32 2.59 8.05
CA ASN A 76 -0.79 1.22 8.16
C ASN A 76 0.30 0.92 7.12
N CYS A 77 0.74 1.93 6.39
CA CYS A 77 1.77 1.81 5.36
C CYS A 77 2.58 3.11 5.27
N PHE A 78 3.90 2.98 5.11
CA PHE A 78 4.79 4.09 4.80
C PHE A 78 5.44 3.91 3.44
N TYR A 79 5.37 4.98 2.64
CA TYR A 79 6.13 5.13 1.41
C TYR A 79 7.38 5.97 1.70
N TRP A 80 8.54 5.36 1.52
CA TRP A 80 9.85 5.95 1.70
C TRP A 80 10.45 6.29 0.36
N LYS A 81 11.12 7.43 0.27
CA LYS A 81 11.99 7.69 -0.88
C LYS A 81 13.27 6.87 -0.74
N LYS A 82 14.00 6.67 -1.84
CA LYS A 82 15.30 5.95 -1.84
C LYS A 82 16.21 6.37 -0.69
N TYR A 83 16.37 7.68 -0.47
CA TYR A 83 17.22 8.27 0.56
C TYR A 83 16.65 8.24 2.00
N GLY A 84 15.49 7.63 2.22
CA GLY A 84 14.84 7.58 3.53
C GLY A 84 14.13 8.88 3.89
N GLY A 85 14.12 9.24 5.18
CA GLY A 85 13.49 10.43 5.72
C GLY A 85 12.76 10.18 7.03
N THR A 86 11.90 11.11 7.43
CA THR A 86 11.07 10.98 8.64
C THR A 86 9.59 10.98 8.26
N LYS A 87 8.83 10.08 8.87
CA LYS A 87 7.37 9.99 8.76
C LYS A 87 6.76 10.07 10.15
N GLN A 88 5.53 10.54 10.21
CA GLN A 88 4.76 10.61 11.44
C GLN A 88 3.63 9.58 11.40
N LEU A 89 3.48 8.89 12.52
CA LEU A 89 2.40 7.99 12.87
C LEU A 89 1.61 8.62 14.00
N THR A 90 0.29 8.56 13.91
CA THR A 90 -0.58 9.07 14.97
C THR A 90 -1.56 7.97 15.34
N ILE A 91 -1.66 7.70 16.63
CA ILE A 91 -2.51 6.67 17.23
C ILE A 91 -3.51 7.38 18.13
N HIS A 92 -4.78 7.09 17.96
CA HIS A 92 -5.89 7.66 18.71
C HIS A 92 -6.53 6.59 19.57
N ASN A 93 -6.70 6.88 20.85
CA ASN A 93 -7.40 6.03 21.77
C ASN A 93 -8.86 6.48 21.92
N ASN A 94 -9.78 5.77 21.28
CA ASN A 94 -11.21 6.00 21.45
C ASN A 94 -11.86 4.95 22.38
N THR A 95 -11.06 4.22 23.16
CA THR A 95 -11.55 3.33 24.20
C THR A 95 -11.67 4.07 25.54
N ASP A 96 -12.26 3.42 26.52
CA ASP A 96 -12.36 3.85 27.92
C ASP A 96 -11.19 3.37 28.79
N THR A 97 -10.23 2.62 28.21
CA THR A 97 -9.06 2.09 28.92
C THR A 97 -7.78 2.80 28.50
N ILE A 98 -6.74 2.73 29.34
CA ILE A 98 -5.42 3.24 29.01
C ILE A 98 -4.71 2.18 28.17
N HIS A 99 -4.09 2.55 27.06
CA HIS A 99 -3.30 1.61 26.27
C HIS A 99 -1.81 1.87 26.44
N ALA A 100 -1.09 0.89 27.00
CA ALA A 100 0.36 0.83 26.90
C ALA A 100 0.74 0.43 25.48
N ILE A 101 1.75 1.08 24.89
CA ILE A 101 2.18 0.84 23.52
C ILE A 101 3.69 0.66 23.40
N LYS A 102 4.10 -0.26 22.53
CA LYS A 102 5.50 -0.49 22.12
C LYS A 102 5.57 -0.64 20.61
N ILE A 103 6.45 0.14 19.99
CA ILE A 103 6.66 0.13 18.54
C ILE A 103 8.08 -0.35 18.29
N LYS A 104 8.19 -1.45 17.55
CA LYS A 104 9.47 -2.11 17.25
C LYS A 104 9.71 -2.14 15.75
N SER A 105 10.98 -2.15 15.36
CA SER A 105 11.43 -2.44 13.99
C SER A 105 12.17 -3.78 13.95
N SER A 106 12.17 -4.46 12.81
CA SER A 106 13.06 -5.61 12.55
C SER A 106 14.51 -5.20 12.33
N ASP A 107 14.76 -3.94 11.97
CA ASP A 107 16.10 -3.36 11.80
C ASP A 107 16.14 -2.01 12.54
N ASN A 108 16.72 -2.02 13.74
CA ASN A 108 16.87 -0.84 14.60
C ASN A 108 18.07 0.05 14.18
N ALA A 109 18.96 -0.44 13.31
CA ALA A 109 20.03 0.38 12.75
C ALA A 109 19.50 1.27 11.62
N LEU A 110 18.54 0.75 10.85
CA LEU A 110 17.89 1.46 9.75
C LEU A 110 16.74 2.36 10.21
N TYR A 111 15.90 1.87 11.12
CA TYR A 111 14.73 2.60 11.61
C TYR A 111 14.93 3.09 13.05
N ARG A 112 14.78 4.39 13.25
CA ARG A 112 14.73 5.02 14.57
C ARG A 112 13.31 5.47 14.86
N ILE A 113 12.73 4.97 15.95
CA ILE A 113 11.35 5.24 16.36
C ILE A 113 11.39 6.12 17.61
N THR A 114 10.63 7.22 17.62
CA THR A 114 10.67 8.19 18.72
C THR A 114 9.30 8.84 18.95
N PRO A 115 8.71 8.72 20.16
CA PRO A 115 9.06 7.76 21.23
C PRO A 115 8.70 6.31 20.86
N PRO A 116 9.52 5.29 21.21
CA PRO A 116 9.25 3.89 20.87
C PRO A 116 8.22 3.23 21.81
N MET A 117 8.00 3.78 23.00
CA MET A 117 7.12 3.24 24.02
C MET A 117 6.44 4.37 24.80
N GLY A 118 5.21 4.13 25.25
CA GLY A 118 4.44 5.09 26.04
C GLY A 118 3.07 4.54 26.44
N SER A 119 2.27 5.40 27.06
CA SER A 119 0.87 5.14 27.41
C SER A 119 -0.02 6.14 26.67
N VAL A 120 -1.23 5.73 26.31
CA VAL A 120 -2.22 6.58 25.64
C VAL A 120 -3.50 6.54 26.46
N LEU A 121 -3.86 7.65 27.10
CA LEU A 121 -5.07 7.72 27.92
C LEU A 121 -6.34 7.70 27.05
N PRO A 122 -7.52 7.43 27.64
CA PRO A 122 -8.79 7.57 26.94
C PRO A 122 -8.93 8.93 26.24
N SER A 123 -9.43 8.93 25.01
CA SER A 123 -9.57 10.11 24.13
C SER A 123 -8.27 10.83 23.76
N GLU A 124 -7.10 10.31 24.17
CA GLU A 124 -5.83 10.91 23.81
C GLU A 124 -5.27 10.42 22.48
N THR A 125 -4.25 11.14 22.03
CA THR A 125 -3.53 10.87 20.80
C THR A 125 -2.04 10.74 21.08
N TYR A 126 -1.45 9.65 20.60
CA TYR A 126 -0.03 9.41 20.67
C TYR A 126 0.63 9.59 19.30
N THR A 127 1.63 10.45 19.24
CA THR A 127 2.34 10.78 18.01
C THR A 127 3.76 10.24 18.04
N VAL A 128 4.13 9.54 16.97
CA VAL A 128 5.45 8.89 16.84
C VAL A 128 6.10 9.32 15.54
N LYS A 129 7.37 9.70 15.65
CA LYS A 129 8.24 9.91 14.50
C LYS A 129 8.98 8.62 14.21
N ILE A 130 8.97 8.22 12.96
CA ILE A 130 9.71 7.08 12.44
C ILE A 130 10.69 7.64 11.43
N HIS A 131 11.97 7.52 11.71
CA HIS A 131 13.05 7.93 10.82
C HIS A 131 13.67 6.69 10.18
N ARG A 132 13.83 6.72 8.86
CA ARG A 132 14.55 5.71 8.09
C ARG A 132 15.81 6.34 7.51
N THR A 133 16.97 5.78 7.80
CA THR A 133 18.24 6.20 7.18
C THR A 133 18.30 5.75 5.70
N HIS A 134 19.23 6.33 4.93
CA HIS A 134 19.47 5.85 3.58
C HIS A 134 20.09 4.46 3.62
N ALA A 135 19.37 3.47 3.10
CA ALA A 135 19.84 2.10 2.98
C ALA A 135 19.17 1.39 1.80
N PRO A 136 19.72 0.25 1.35
CA PRO A 136 19.06 -0.63 0.39
C PRO A 136 17.63 -1.01 0.82
N ILE A 137 16.78 -1.30 -0.15
CA ILE A 137 15.39 -1.69 0.10
C ILE A 137 15.37 -3.10 0.70
N LYS A 138 15.12 -3.19 2.00
CA LYS A 138 14.93 -4.45 2.72
C LYS A 138 13.45 -4.60 3.12
N PRO A 139 12.95 -5.84 3.27
CA PRO A 139 11.61 -6.11 3.76
C PRO A 139 11.54 -5.94 5.30
N ASP A 140 11.74 -4.72 5.78
CA ASP A 140 11.70 -4.45 7.21
C ASP A 140 10.27 -4.32 7.72
N LYS A 141 10.04 -4.80 8.94
CA LYS A 141 8.75 -4.79 9.61
C LYS A 141 8.79 -3.77 10.73
N ILE A 142 7.83 -2.83 10.71
CA ILE A 142 7.50 -2.04 11.89
C ILE A 142 6.23 -2.64 12.49
N ILE A 143 6.23 -2.89 13.79
CA ILE A 143 5.12 -3.50 14.52
C ILE A 143 4.72 -2.57 15.66
N VAL A 144 3.43 -2.26 15.74
CA VAL A 144 2.80 -1.60 16.88
C VAL A 144 2.17 -2.68 17.73
N ILE A 145 2.52 -2.70 19.01
CA ILE A 145 1.98 -3.60 20.03
C ILE A 145 1.23 -2.72 21.03
N SER A 146 -0.01 -3.10 21.34
CA SER A 146 -0.87 -2.42 22.31
C SER A 146 -1.32 -3.41 23.38
N VAL A 147 -1.32 -2.96 24.63
CA VAL A 147 -1.84 -3.68 25.80
C VAL A 147 -2.83 -2.75 26.50
N PRO A 148 -4.12 -3.13 26.61
CA PRO A 148 -5.05 -2.39 27.44
C PRO A 148 -4.70 -2.55 28.92
N THR A 149 -4.75 -1.45 29.67
CA THR A 149 -4.32 -1.32 31.06
C THR A 149 -5.33 -0.48 31.84
N VAL A 150 -5.48 -0.75 33.14
CA VAL A 150 -6.42 -0.04 34.02
C VAL A 150 -5.84 1.25 34.61
N LYS A 151 -4.51 1.38 34.60
CA LYS A 151 -3.75 2.53 35.10
C LYS A 151 -2.53 2.72 34.21
N GLU A 152 -1.95 3.91 34.24
CA GLU A 152 -0.68 4.14 33.54
C GLU A 152 0.41 3.23 34.11
N GLU A 153 0.99 2.40 33.25
CA GLU A 153 2.04 1.49 33.67
C GLU A 153 3.39 2.18 33.76
N ARG A 154 3.96 2.11 34.96
CA ARG A 154 5.28 2.70 35.28
C ARG A 154 6.42 1.90 34.69
N TYR A 155 6.23 0.59 34.52
CA TYR A 155 7.25 -0.36 34.06
C TYR A 155 6.87 -0.93 32.68
N LEU A 156 6.77 -0.05 31.69
CA LEU A 156 6.38 -0.45 30.33
C LEU A 156 7.31 -1.53 29.76
N GLU A 157 8.62 -1.47 30.04
CA GLU A 157 9.57 -2.47 29.55
C GLU A 157 9.23 -3.88 30.05
N GLU A 158 9.04 -4.02 31.36
CA GLU A 158 8.65 -5.28 32.01
C GLU A 158 7.31 -5.81 31.47
N LEU A 159 6.32 -4.92 31.30
CA LEU A 159 5.01 -5.28 30.75
C LEU A 159 5.15 -5.96 29.38
N PHE A 160 5.99 -5.40 28.49
CA PHE A 160 6.15 -5.90 27.13
C PHE A 160 7.16 -7.04 26.98
N ASP A 161 7.92 -7.34 28.02
CA ASP A 161 8.84 -8.47 28.05
C ASP A 161 8.16 -9.73 28.65
N SER A 162 7.04 -9.56 29.34
CA SER A 162 6.19 -10.66 29.79
C SER A 162 5.51 -11.38 28.60
N PRO A 163 5.73 -12.70 28.42
CA PRO A 163 5.13 -13.46 27.33
C PRO A 163 3.63 -13.75 27.55
N PHE A 164 3.12 -13.53 28.76
CA PHE A 164 1.75 -13.88 29.14
C PHE A 164 0.77 -12.73 29.01
N VAL A 165 1.24 -11.51 28.72
CA VAL A 165 0.38 -10.33 28.61
C VAL A 165 -0.37 -10.38 27.27
N PRO A 166 -1.71 -10.44 27.29
CA PRO A 166 -2.51 -10.33 26.07
C PRO A 166 -2.22 -8.99 25.39
N ASN A 167 -1.94 -9.04 24.10
CA ASN A 167 -1.59 -7.84 23.35
C ASN A 167 -2.13 -7.89 21.93
N SER A 168 -2.50 -6.71 21.44
CA SER A 168 -2.96 -6.47 20.07
C SER A 168 -1.76 -6.03 19.23
N LYS A 169 -1.52 -6.69 18.08
CA LYS A 169 -0.38 -6.39 17.20
C LYS A 169 -0.85 -5.96 15.82
N LEU A 170 -0.30 -4.84 15.34
CA LEU A 170 -0.50 -4.38 13.97
C LEU A 170 0.85 -4.14 13.29
N SER A 171 1.01 -4.70 12.10
CA SER A 171 2.22 -4.47 11.28
C SER A 171 1.99 -3.32 10.30
N ILE A 172 2.95 -2.41 10.26
CA ILE A 172 3.01 -1.30 9.30
C ILE A 172 3.87 -1.73 8.13
N THR A 173 3.27 -1.76 6.95
CA THR A 173 3.98 -2.08 5.70
C THR A 173 4.96 -0.97 5.33
N GLN A 174 6.20 -1.32 5.03
CA GLN A 174 7.21 -0.38 4.54
C GLN A 174 7.39 -0.57 3.03
N ILE A 175 7.21 0.48 2.25
CA ILE A 175 7.40 0.48 0.80
C ILE A 175 8.45 1.54 0.49
N VAL A 176 9.49 1.18 -0.26
CA VAL A 176 10.48 2.16 -0.75
C VAL A 176 10.20 2.42 -2.23
N GLU A 177 9.97 3.69 -2.56
CA GLU A 177 9.89 4.21 -3.92
C GLU A 177 11.29 4.13 -4.55
N ALA A 178 11.53 3.10 -5.36
CA ALA A 178 12.56 3.16 -6.38
C ALA A 178 11.99 3.90 -7.61
N GLY A 179 12.83 4.62 -8.35
CA GLY A 179 12.42 5.20 -9.64
C GLY A 179 11.67 4.20 -10.52
N ASN A 180 10.77 4.70 -11.38
CA ASN A 180 9.76 3.91 -12.11
C ASN A 180 8.89 2.98 -11.24
N ASN A 181 8.79 3.19 -9.93
CA ASN A 181 7.83 2.54 -9.01
C ASN A 181 7.96 1.01 -8.88
N ILE A 182 9.15 0.44 -9.06
CA ILE A 182 9.36 -1.01 -8.90
C ILE A 182 10.17 -1.26 -7.64
N PRO A 183 9.62 -1.90 -6.59
CA PRO A 183 10.39 -2.21 -5.41
C PRO A 183 11.38 -3.32 -5.80
N ALA A 184 12.65 -2.96 -5.86
CA ALA A 184 13.74 -3.91 -6.00
C ALA A 184 14.12 -4.33 -4.59
N TYR A 185 13.71 -5.52 -4.18
CA TYR A 185 14.00 -5.98 -2.83
C TYR A 185 15.38 -6.62 -2.79
N HIS A 186 16.11 -6.38 -1.70
CA HIS A 186 17.34 -7.05 -1.37
C HIS A 186 17.00 -8.14 -0.35
N ALA A 187 16.97 -9.38 -0.82
CA ALA A 187 16.79 -10.51 0.07
C ALA A 187 18.05 -10.68 0.94
N PRO A 188 17.93 -11.04 2.24
CA PRO A 188 19.07 -11.49 3.05
C PRO A 188 19.81 -12.69 2.45
N CYS A 189 19.23 -13.38 1.46
CA CYS A 189 19.89 -14.46 0.70
C CYS A 189 20.51 -14.01 -0.64
N ALA A 190 20.46 -12.72 -0.97
CA ALA A 190 21.16 -12.17 -2.13
C ALA A 190 22.60 -11.77 -1.75
N PRO A 191 23.59 -11.94 -2.63
CA PRO A 191 24.91 -11.36 -2.45
C PRO A 191 24.80 -9.87 -2.15
N GLU A 192 25.63 -9.36 -1.25
CA GLU A 192 25.60 -7.98 -0.78
C GLU A 192 25.58 -6.99 -1.96
N GLY A 193 24.63 -6.05 -1.96
CA GLY A 193 24.49 -5.03 -3.00
C GLY A 193 23.70 -5.43 -4.27
N ALA A 194 23.34 -6.70 -4.47
CA ALA A 194 22.58 -7.12 -5.65
C ALA A 194 21.05 -6.98 -5.44
N SER A 195 20.35 -6.36 -6.40
CA SER A 195 18.87 -6.41 -6.46
C SER A 195 18.44 -7.83 -6.79
N CYS A 196 17.56 -8.45 -6.00
CA CYS A 196 17.28 -9.89 -6.15
C CYS A 196 16.00 -10.16 -6.93
N LEU A 197 14.88 -9.59 -6.49
CA LEU A 197 13.56 -9.77 -7.08
C LEU A 197 12.94 -8.40 -7.40
N LYS A 198 12.43 -8.26 -8.62
CA LYS A 198 11.70 -7.07 -9.08
C LYS A 198 10.23 -7.44 -9.27
N PHE A 199 9.34 -6.62 -8.74
CA PHE A 199 7.90 -6.83 -8.83
C PHE A 199 7.28 -5.86 -9.82
N SER A 200 6.40 -6.35 -10.70
CA SER A 200 5.72 -5.46 -11.66
C SER A 200 4.77 -4.45 -11.02
N ALA A 201 4.43 -4.61 -9.74
CA ALA A 201 3.54 -3.73 -9.02
C ALA A 201 3.90 -3.64 -7.52
N VAL A 202 3.74 -2.44 -6.95
CA VAL A 202 3.84 -2.18 -5.50
C VAL A 202 2.53 -2.43 -4.76
N LYS A 203 1.41 -2.51 -5.47
CA LYS A 203 0.07 -2.77 -4.95
C LYS A 203 -0.77 -3.38 -6.06
N LEU A 204 -1.77 -4.18 -5.70
CA LEU A 204 -2.78 -4.66 -6.64
C LEU A 204 -4.12 -4.03 -6.31
N ALA A 205 -4.76 -3.43 -7.31
CA ALA A 205 -6.03 -2.76 -7.17
C ALA A 205 -7.15 -3.61 -7.79
N PHE A 206 -8.26 -3.74 -7.06
CA PHE A 206 -9.44 -4.48 -7.50
C PHE A 206 -10.68 -3.61 -7.40
N ASN A 207 -11.70 -3.91 -8.20
CA ASN A 207 -13.02 -3.31 -8.05
C ASN A 207 -13.74 -3.98 -6.88
N GLY A 208 -14.30 -3.20 -5.95
CA GLY A 208 -15.05 -3.73 -4.81
C GLY A 208 -16.25 -4.59 -5.20
N GLU A 209 -17.09 -4.06 -6.09
CA GLU A 209 -18.40 -4.61 -6.46
C GLU A 209 -18.30 -5.90 -7.28
N VAL A 210 -17.37 -5.97 -8.23
CA VAL A 210 -17.24 -7.13 -9.13
C VAL A 210 -16.01 -8.00 -8.86
N GLY A 211 -15.03 -7.51 -8.09
CA GLY A 211 -13.77 -8.20 -7.89
C GLY A 211 -12.90 -8.20 -9.15
N GLY A 212 -12.35 -9.37 -9.49
CA GLY A 212 -11.65 -9.61 -10.76
C GLY A 212 -10.25 -10.19 -10.62
N ASP A 213 -9.55 -10.24 -11.76
CA ASP A 213 -8.22 -10.82 -11.88
C ASP A 213 -7.14 -9.76 -12.05
N GLN A 214 -6.04 -9.93 -11.33
CA GLN A 214 -4.80 -9.16 -11.47
C GLN A 214 -3.62 -10.11 -11.66
N ASN A 215 -2.51 -9.57 -12.16
CA ASN A 215 -1.30 -10.35 -12.38
C ASN A 215 -0.10 -9.64 -11.78
N LEU A 216 0.59 -10.34 -10.91
CA LEU A 216 1.87 -9.93 -10.39
C LEU A 216 2.98 -10.68 -11.12
N ARG A 217 3.93 -9.95 -11.71
CA ARG A 217 5.15 -10.55 -12.24
C ARG A 217 6.30 -10.33 -11.28
N ILE A 218 7.08 -11.38 -11.06
CA ILE A 218 8.28 -11.38 -10.22
C ILE A 218 9.44 -11.75 -11.13
N THR A 219 10.38 -10.83 -11.33
CA THR A 219 11.57 -11.05 -12.15
C THR A 219 12.76 -11.26 -11.23
N SER A 220 13.41 -12.42 -11.35
CA SER A 220 14.68 -12.70 -10.68
C SER A 220 15.82 -12.08 -11.46
N ALA A 221 16.72 -11.37 -10.78
CA ALA A 221 18.02 -10.99 -11.34
C ALA A 221 19.14 -11.93 -10.85
N MET A 222 18.80 -12.96 -10.09
CA MET A 222 19.76 -13.87 -9.47
C MET A 222 20.18 -14.98 -10.43
N ALA A 223 21.40 -15.49 -10.25
CA ALA A 223 21.94 -16.66 -10.97
C ALA A 223 21.56 -18.00 -10.32
N VAL A 224 20.62 -18.00 -9.37
CA VAL A 224 20.17 -19.18 -8.62
C VAL A 224 18.65 -19.29 -8.66
N ARG A 225 18.14 -20.51 -8.43
CA ARG A 225 16.70 -20.78 -8.35
C ARG A 225 16.11 -20.23 -7.05
N ILE A 226 14.95 -19.60 -7.16
CA ILE A 226 14.24 -19.02 -6.02
C ILE A 226 12.91 -19.74 -5.85
N GLY A 227 12.72 -20.38 -4.69
CA GLY A 227 11.43 -20.91 -4.29
C GLY A 227 10.61 -19.79 -3.67
N PHE A 228 9.32 -19.73 -4.01
CA PHE A 228 8.39 -18.82 -3.35
C PHE A 228 7.15 -19.52 -2.82
N LYS A 229 6.55 -18.90 -1.81
CA LYS A 229 5.23 -19.20 -1.26
C LYS A 229 4.46 -17.89 -1.12
N VAL A 230 3.20 -17.90 -1.53
CA VAL A 230 2.28 -16.79 -1.34
C VAL A 230 1.39 -17.04 -0.13
N GLN A 231 1.19 -16.01 0.68
CA GLN A 231 0.23 -15.97 1.76
C GLN A 231 -0.63 -14.71 1.65
N CYS A 232 -1.83 -14.74 2.21
CA CYS A 232 -2.70 -13.58 2.31
C CYS A 232 -3.29 -13.46 3.70
N THR A 233 -3.65 -12.24 4.09
CA THR A 233 -4.47 -12.01 5.29
C THR A 233 -5.86 -12.61 5.18
N ASP A 234 -6.41 -12.72 3.97
CA ASP A 234 -7.71 -13.31 3.71
C ASP A 234 -7.66 -14.24 2.50
N ASN A 235 -7.55 -15.53 2.77
CA ASN A 235 -7.54 -16.58 1.74
C ASN A 235 -8.95 -16.99 1.27
N ARG A 236 -10.02 -16.41 1.83
CA ARG A 236 -11.40 -16.64 1.37
C ARG A 236 -11.77 -15.68 0.25
N LEU A 237 -11.31 -14.43 0.34
CA LEU A 237 -11.58 -13.40 -0.66
C LEU A 237 -10.58 -13.42 -1.82
N PHE A 238 -9.32 -13.76 -1.54
CA PHE A 238 -8.24 -13.73 -2.53
C PHE A 238 -7.72 -15.13 -2.82
N LEU A 239 -7.56 -15.42 -4.11
CA LEU A 239 -7.06 -16.69 -4.60
C LEU A 239 -5.84 -16.47 -5.48
N PHE A 240 -4.75 -17.18 -5.16
CA PHE A 240 -3.45 -17.03 -5.80
C PHE A 240 -3.13 -18.27 -6.61
N ARG A 241 -2.70 -18.07 -7.86
CA ARG A 241 -2.32 -19.15 -8.75
C ARG A 241 -0.98 -18.86 -9.43
N PRO A 242 0.05 -19.68 -9.18
CA PRO A 242 0.14 -20.71 -8.14
C PRO A 242 0.43 -20.11 -6.75
N VAL A 243 0.20 -20.90 -5.69
CA VAL A 243 0.55 -20.51 -4.30
C VAL A 243 2.04 -20.73 -4.03
N PHE A 244 2.61 -21.78 -4.61
CA PHE A 244 4.03 -22.09 -4.57
C PHE A 244 4.59 -22.03 -5.99
N GLY A 245 5.89 -21.81 -6.11
CA GLY A 245 6.54 -21.97 -7.40
C GLY A 245 8.04 -21.74 -7.31
N ILE A 246 8.70 -22.01 -8.43
CA ILE A 246 10.13 -21.80 -8.61
C ILE A 246 10.32 -20.74 -9.69
N ILE A 247 11.09 -19.71 -9.35
CA ILE A 247 11.59 -18.74 -10.31
C ILE A 247 12.98 -19.20 -10.73
N GLU A 248 13.11 -19.54 -12.01
CA GLU A 248 14.40 -19.91 -12.59
C GLU A 248 15.37 -18.71 -12.62
N PRO A 249 16.69 -18.94 -12.71
CA PRO A 249 17.68 -17.88 -12.75
C PRO A 249 17.39 -16.89 -13.88
N LYS A 250 17.46 -15.59 -13.58
CA LYS A 250 17.23 -14.49 -14.54
C LYS A 250 15.86 -14.49 -15.24
N GLU A 251 14.90 -15.28 -14.76
CA GLU A 251 13.58 -15.43 -15.38
C GLU A 251 12.49 -14.60 -14.69
N THR A 252 11.35 -14.47 -15.39
CA THR A 252 10.14 -13.84 -14.85
C THR A 252 9.04 -14.87 -14.59
N PHE A 253 8.52 -14.87 -13.37
CA PHE A 253 7.39 -15.68 -12.97
C PHE A 253 6.12 -14.85 -12.84
N ARG A 254 4.96 -15.40 -13.21
CA ARG A 254 3.65 -14.72 -13.12
C ARG A 254 2.75 -15.41 -12.10
N ILE A 255 2.22 -14.62 -11.17
CA ILE A 255 1.22 -15.05 -10.20
C ILE A 255 -0.10 -14.37 -10.56
N LYS A 256 -1.13 -15.16 -10.86
CA LYS A 256 -2.49 -14.67 -11.03
C LYS A 256 -3.13 -14.49 -9.65
N VAL A 257 -3.71 -13.32 -9.42
CA VAL A 257 -4.43 -12.98 -8.19
C VAL A 257 -5.88 -12.71 -8.54
N THR A 258 -6.77 -13.58 -8.10
CA THR A 258 -8.21 -13.43 -8.28
C THR A 258 -8.82 -12.95 -6.97
N ARG A 259 -9.73 -11.97 -7.05
CA ARG A 259 -10.51 -11.52 -5.91
C ARG A 259 -12.00 -11.67 -6.19
N SER A 260 -12.74 -12.24 -5.25
CA SER A 260 -14.20 -12.29 -5.30
C SER A 260 -14.83 -10.91 -5.04
N PRO A 261 -16.05 -10.64 -5.54
CA PRO A 261 -16.87 -9.51 -5.10
C PRO A 261 -16.94 -9.39 -3.58
N HIS A 262 -16.63 -8.21 -3.03
CA HIS A 262 -16.72 -7.96 -1.59
C HIS A 262 -16.67 -6.45 -1.31
N PRO A 263 -17.33 -5.94 -0.26
CA PRO A 263 -17.12 -4.56 0.20
C PRO A 263 -15.64 -4.17 0.34
N ARG A 264 -15.36 -2.87 0.23
CA ARG A 264 -14.00 -2.32 0.28
C ARG A 264 -13.28 -2.81 1.54
N LYS A 265 -12.20 -3.57 1.34
CA LYS A 265 -11.33 -4.11 2.37
C LYS A 265 -9.88 -3.94 1.93
N ARG A 266 -8.99 -3.63 2.88
CA ARG A 266 -7.54 -3.69 2.65
C ARG A 266 -7.03 -5.02 3.14
N ASP A 267 -6.37 -5.72 2.25
CA ASP A 267 -5.66 -6.97 2.55
C ASP A 267 -4.21 -6.84 2.11
N LYS A 268 -3.41 -7.85 2.45
CA LYS A 268 -2.02 -7.91 1.99
C LYS A 268 -1.68 -9.32 1.52
N MET A 269 -1.00 -9.37 0.39
CA MET A 269 -0.29 -10.54 -0.09
C MET A 269 1.13 -10.50 0.49
N ILE A 270 1.58 -11.61 1.07
CA ILE A 270 2.97 -11.81 1.49
C ILE A 270 3.59 -12.83 0.54
N VAL A 271 4.65 -12.44 -0.17
CA VAL A 271 5.49 -13.34 -0.96
C VAL A 271 6.70 -13.72 -0.12
N CYS A 272 6.73 -14.96 0.34
CA CYS A 272 7.86 -15.56 1.05
C CYS A 272 8.80 -16.19 0.02
N ALA A 273 10.05 -15.73 -0.05
CA ALA A 273 11.04 -16.20 -1.02
C ALA A 273 12.30 -16.75 -0.33
N THR A 274 12.91 -17.78 -0.92
CA THR A 274 14.14 -18.42 -0.43
C THR A 274 14.98 -18.97 -1.58
N VAL A 275 16.29 -19.09 -1.38
CA VAL A 275 17.20 -19.68 -2.37
C VAL A 275 17.10 -21.20 -2.28
N LEU A 276 16.92 -21.86 -3.42
CA LEU A 276 16.90 -23.32 -3.50
C LEU A 276 18.31 -23.88 -3.69
N LYS A 277 18.57 -25.01 -3.06
CA LYS A 277 19.79 -25.82 -3.12
C LYS A 277 19.57 -27.16 -3.82
N GLY A 278 18.63 -27.21 -4.78
CA GLY A 278 18.35 -28.43 -5.54
C GLY A 278 16.89 -28.88 -5.48
N GLU A 279 16.09 -28.30 -4.59
CA GLU A 279 14.72 -28.72 -4.33
C GLU A 279 13.81 -28.61 -5.57
N LYS A 280 12.85 -29.53 -5.65
CA LYS A 280 11.80 -29.55 -6.67
C LYS A 280 10.54 -28.84 -6.16
N GLU A 281 9.67 -28.44 -7.07
CA GLU A 281 8.44 -27.70 -6.74
C GLU A 281 7.54 -28.45 -5.74
N SER A 282 7.44 -29.78 -5.88
CA SER A 282 6.67 -30.63 -4.96
C SER A 282 7.17 -30.62 -3.51
N GLN A 283 8.42 -30.21 -3.28
CA GLN A 283 9.04 -30.14 -1.94
C GLN A 283 8.84 -28.77 -1.27
N LEU A 284 8.41 -27.75 -2.01
CA LEU A 284 8.24 -26.40 -1.47
C LEU A 284 7.26 -26.34 -0.29
N PRO A 285 6.09 -27.01 -0.31
CA PRO A 285 5.15 -26.92 0.81
C PRO A 285 5.75 -27.35 2.14
N SER A 286 6.50 -28.45 2.17
CA SER A 286 7.15 -28.94 3.40
C SER A 286 8.39 -28.12 3.76
N MET A 287 9.14 -27.64 2.76
CA MET A 287 10.30 -26.77 2.97
C MET A 287 9.93 -25.48 3.68
N PHE A 288 8.86 -24.79 3.25
CA PHE A 288 8.40 -23.54 3.86
C PHE A 288 7.81 -23.69 5.28
N LEU A 289 7.70 -24.93 5.79
CA LEU A 289 7.31 -25.20 7.18
C LEU A 289 8.52 -25.45 8.10
N LYS A 290 9.72 -25.65 7.55
CA LYS A 290 10.92 -25.93 8.34
C LYS A 290 11.33 -24.71 9.16
N LYS A 291 11.48 -24.89 10.47
CA LYS A 291 12.02 -23.86 11.37
C LYS A 291 13.46 -23.52 10.96
N GLY A 292 13.82 -22.24 11.06
CA GLY A 292 15.17 -21.76 10.73
C GLY A 292 15.46 -21.59 9.24
N LEU A 293 14.48 -21.82 8.34
CA LEU A 293 14.65 -21.49 6.94
C LEU A 293 14.79 -19.97 6.76
N SER A 294 15.84 -19.54 6.05
CA SER A 294 16.01 -18.15 5.69
C SER A 294 14.99 -17.75 4.62
N ILE A 295 13.99 -16.96 5.04
CA ILE A 295 12.89 -16.51 4.20
C ILE A 295 12.92 -14.98 4.13
N THR A 296 12.75 -14.48 2.92
CA THR A 296 12.49 -13.07 2.64
C THR A 296 10.99 -12.90 2.47
N GLU A 297 10.35 -12.08 3.31
CA GLU A 297 8.90 -11.82 3.20
C GLU A 297 8.62 -10.48 2.54
N LEU A 298 7.79 -10.46 1.51
CA LEU A 298 7.56 -9.28 0.69
C LEU A 298 6.08 -8.94 0.72
N CYS A 299 5.74 -7.79 1.27
CA CYS A 299 4.35 -7.39 1.46
C CYS A 299 3.86 -6.52 0.29
N ILE A 300 2.80 -6.98 -0.36
CA ILE A 300 2.12 -6.28 -1.46
C ILE A 300 0.69 -5.96 -1.00
N PRO A 301 0.36 -4.68 -0.77
CA PRO A 301 -0.99 -4.26 -0.46
C PRO A 301 -1.99 -4.66 -1.55
N LEU A 302 -3.13 -5.19 -1.12
CA LEU A 302 -4.30 -5.47 -1.94
C LEU A 302 -5.35 -4.42 -1.58
N THR A 303 -5.65 -3.54 -2.54
CA THR A 303 -6.54 -2.40 -2.32
C THR A 303 -7.78 -2.51 -3.19
N CYS A 304 -8.91 -2.03 -2.67
CA CYS A 304 -10.15 -1.93 -3.42
C CYS A 304 -10.54 -0.47 -3.63
N HIS A 305 -11.03 -0.20 -4.82
CA HIS A 305 -11.69 1.05 -5.20
C HIS A 305 -13.17 0.77 -5.43
#